data_AF-A0A967WLA3-F1
#
_entry.id   AF-A0A967WLA3-F1
#
_cell.length_a   1.000
_cell.length_b   1.000
_cell.length_c   1.000
_cell.angle_alpha   90.00
_cell.angle_beta   90.00
_cell.angle_gamma   90.00
#
_symmetry.space_group_name_H-M   'P 1'
#
loop_
_entity.id
_entity.type
_entity.pdbx_description
1 polymer ?
#
loop_
_entity_poly.entity_id
_entity_poly.type
_entity_poly.pdbx_seq_one_letter_code
_entity_poly.pdbx_strand_id
1 'polypeptide(L)'
;MARTFIRQETQIYSSDTYDDTITPSLANYETNPTHIETDLNTLRSQIQNMLNRNGASFPTDNWYDDLTQPTSLENGTTRGIDAVNAALHLVEKKRVLRDVYDPGNDVTVGNGDNFVILALAELPSNTTAAIGSVTTLGTVAAYDSVFTGNTLDEVAGTNALNPKNLCIITDASTGDPILSSGRQIYALFQTESNTDGSTMTGTTPNRAKLSFVRPNATFDDLEACPVTDIEDQVINYATRERVRLEDLTEQDFLKGAVVDVPAGSTPTRQSVYDNQGATAVNVTTNSTLDLEGAGLYWEIRDDAEATLFRITEGSAGGTSVVQVAGDTDTFDVNAVTNDFLNGASFDTGAAGTTINIGVTANTIDAGGALTVQSGGSGDLTLDGNGGELYLDDINFTNEATWSQAGVKVTETTTEITTYESNFGGEVSLFNAINQAYSRSGRVKGYAIVTADVAADTDVANTTAGNLDQDLPDYSGVDTFVDDVDVYLNGELLRNGADAAANHDVYPGTTPSVGMLKFEFALKGSGAKKDQLCMIVWSS
;
A
#
# COMPACT_ATOMS: atom_id res chain seq x y z
N MET A 1 -65.72 30.26 -50.54
CA MET A 1 -64.25 30.31 -50.41
C MET A 1 -63.91 31.08 -49.14
N ALA A 2 -63.60 30.38 -48.06
CA ALA A 2 -63.16 31.03 -46.83
C ALA A 2 -61.78 31.64 -47.08
N ARG A 3 -61.65 32.95 -46.90
CA ARG A 3 -60.35 33.63 -46.91
C ARG A 3 -59.70 33.41 -45.54
N THR A 4 -58.68 32.57 -45.50
CA THR A 4 -57.81 32.46 -44.33
C THR A 4 -56.96 33.73 -44.25
N PHE A 5 -57.25 34.56 -43.26
CA PHE A 5 -56.40 35.70 -42.94
C PHE A 5 -55.27 35.20 -42.04
N ILE A 6 -54.07 35.15 -42.59
CA ILE A 6 -52.87 34.90 -41.80
C ILE A 6 -52.58 36.17 -41.01
N ARG A 7 -52.83 36.15 -39.69
CA ARG A 7 -52.45 37.26 -38.81
C ARG A 7 -51.04 36.96 -38.30
N GLN A 8 -50.07 37.69 -38.83
CA GLN A 8 -48.65 37.51 -38.55
C GLN A 8 -48.35 37.57 -37.04
N GLU A 9 -49.05 38.46 -36.32
CA GLU A 9 -48.91 38.67 -34.87
C GLU A 9 -49.41 37.50 -33.99
N THR A 10 -50.18 36.57 -34.57
CA THR A 10 -50.73 35.40 -33.84
C THR A 10 -50.17 34.08 -34.35
N GLN A 11 -49.55 34.07 -35.53
CA GLN A 11 -48.99 32.85 -36.15
C GLN A 11 -47.46 32.84 -36.17
N ILE A 12 -46.82 33.97 -35.95
CA ILE A 12 -45.41 34.07 -35.59
C ILE A 12 -45.44 34.48 -34.12
N TYR A 13 -45.08 33.57 -33.22
CA TYR A 13 -44.94 33.93 -31.80
C TYR A 13 -43.84 35.00 -31.74
N SER A 14 -44.03 36.07 -30.95
CA SER A 14 -43.05 37.17 -30.97
C SER A 14 -41.69 36.63 -30.53
N SER A 15 -40.69 36.65 -31.42
CA SER A 15 -39.31 36.29 -31.10
C SER A 15 -38.62 37.33 -30.21
N ASP A 16 -39.39 38.31 -29.73
CA ASP A 16 -38.98 39.46 -28.94
C ASP A 16 -38.52 39.04 -27.54
N THR A 17 -38.96 37.86 -27.06
CA THR A 17 -38.53 37.30 -25.79
C THR A 17 -37.46 36.25 -26.04
N TYR A 18 -36.20 36.66 -25.85
CA TYR A 18 -35.09 35.72 -25.72
C TYR A 18 -35.26 34.93 -24.41
N ASP A 19 -35.17 33.61 -24.48
CA ASP A 19 -35.13 32.73 -23.32
C ASP A 19 -33.70 32.21 -23.15
N ASP A 20 -32.99 32.76 -22.16
CA ASP A 20 -31.62 32.42 -21.79
C ASP A 20 -31.54 31.26 -20.80
N THR A 21 -32.68 30.69 -20.40
CA THR A 21 -32.78 29.63 -19.38
C THR A 21 -32.77 28.22 -19.96
N ILE A 22 -32.63 28.08 -21.29
CA ILE A 22 -32.66 26.79 -21.98
C ILE A 22 -31.40 25.96 -21.68
N THR A 23 -31.54 24.97 -20.80
CA THR A 23 -30.44 24.06 -20.43
C THR A 23 -29.99 23.17 -21.63
N PRO A 24 -28.68 22.92 -21.84
CA PRO A 24 -28.14 22.17 -22.95
C PRO A 24 -28.45 20.71 -22.74
N SER A 25 -29.33 20.18 -23.59
CA SER A 25 -29.59 18.77 -23.68
C SER A 25 -30.00 18.44 -25.09
N LEU A 26 -29.76 17.19 -25.51
CA LEU A 26 -30.30 16.66 -26.76
C LEU A 26 -31.80 16.93 -26.87
N ALA A 27 -32.51 16.78 -25.75
CA ALA A 27 -33.94 17.00 -25.68
C ALA A 27 -34.30 18.46 -26.03
N ASN A 28 -33.67 19.43 -25.36
CA ASN A 28 -34.00 20.85 -25.53
C ASN A 28 -33.47 21.44 -26.83
N TYR A 29 -32.38 20.90 -27.37
CA TYR A 29 -31.72 21.46 -28.55
C TYR A 29 -32.11 20.82 -29.88
N GLU A 30 -32.54 19.56 -29.86
CA GLU A 30 -32.80 18.82 -31.11
C GLU A 30 -34.22 18.25 -31.19
N THR A 31 -34.78 17.75 -30.08
CA THR A 31 -36.03 16.96 -30.16
C THR A 31 -37.29 17.70 -29.70
N ASN A 32 -37.16 18.68 -28.81
CA ASN A 32 -38.28 19.41 -28.21
C ASN A 32 -38.65 20.74 -28.89
N PRO A 33 -37.83 21.37 -29.75
CA PRO A 33 -38.30 22.53 -30.50
C PRO A 33 -39.48 22.16 -31.41
N THR A 34 -40.68 22.67 -31.08
CA THR A 34 -41.90 22.40 -31.87
C THR A 34 -42.20 23.51 -32.88
N HIS A 35 -41.49 24.65 -32.78
CA HIS A 35 -41.68 25.84 -33.60
C HIS A 35 -40.33 26.53 -33.91
N ILE A 36 -40.28 27.29 -35.01
CA ILE A 36 -39.08 27.97 -35.50
C ILE A 36 -38.50 28.96 -34.48
N GLU A 37 -39.34 29.56 -33.64
CA GLU A 37 -38.93 30.47 -32.57
C GLU A 37 -38.17 29.72 -31.47
N THR A 38 -38.58 28.50 -31.14
CA THR A 38 -37.88 27.63 -30.19
C THR A 38 -36.53 27.20 -30.77
N ASP A 39 -36.47 26.87 -32.06
CA ASP A 39 -35.21 26.58 -32.76
C ASP A 39 -34.26 27.79 -32.74
N LEU A 40 -34.77 28.99 -33.00
CA LEU A 40 -33.95 30.21 -33.00
C LEU A 40 -33.46 30.57 -31.59
N ASN A 41 -34.27 30.38 -30.54
CA ASN A 41 -33.83 30.58 -29.16
C ASN A 41 -32.82 29.51 -28.72
N THR A 42 -32.99 28.27 -29.15
CA THR A 42 -31.97 27.20 -29.00
C THR A 42 -30.65 27.58 -29.67
N LEU A 43 -30.68 28.06 -30.91
CA LEU A 43 -29.47 28.51 -31.62
C LEU A 43 -28.79 29.70 -30.93
N ARG A 44 -29.56 30.68 -30.46
CA ARG A 44 -29.04 31.82 -29.68
C ARG A 44 -28.43 31.36 -28.36
N SER A 45 -29.06 30.42 -27.66
CA SER A 45 -28.54 29.81 -26.42
C SER A 45 -27.28 28.97 -26.67
N GLN A 46 -27.17 28.27 -27.80
CA GLN A 46 -25.94 27.60 -28.22
C GLN A 46 -24.80 28.58 -28.50
N ILE A 47 -25.10 29.70 -29.18
CA ILE A 47 -24.13 30.77 -29.43
C ILE A 47 -23.68 31.41 -28.11
N GLN A 48 -24.60 31.71 -27.19
CA GLN A 48 -24.29 32.22 -25.85
C GLN A 48 -23.37 31.24 -25.08
N ASN A 49 -23.67 29.94 -25.14
CA ASN A 49 -22.86 28.89 -24.54
C ASN A 49 -21.46 28.77 -25.17
N MET A 50 -21.32 29.08 -26.46
CA MET A 50 -20.03 29.09 -27.14
C MET A 50 -19.19 30.31 -26.73
N LEU A 51 -19.82 31.47 -26.58
CA LEU A 51 -19.16 32.76 -26.34
C LEU A 51 -18.81 32.99 -24.85
N ASN A 52 -19.77 32.76 -23.95
CA ASN A 52 -19.72 33.26 -22.56
C ASN A 52 -19.53 32.15 -21.51
N ARG A 53 -19.35 30.89 -21.92
CA ARG A 53 -19.23 29.78 -20.97
C ARG A 53 -17.85 29.77 -20.31
N ASN A 54 -17.82 30.17 -19.05
CA ASN A 54 -16.65 30.07 -18.19
C ASN A 54 -16.82 28.88 -17.21
N GLY A 55 -16.56 27.66 -17.69
CA GLY A 55 -16.65 26.43 -16.89
C GLY A 55 -18.01 25.72 -16.92
N ALA A 56 -18.47 25.22 -15.77
CA ALA A 56 -19.63 24.31 -15.67
C ALA A 56 -20.99 25.01 -15.53
N SER A 57 -21.02 26.30 -15.16
CA SER A 57 -22.24 27.08 -14.92
C SER A 57 -22.65 27.92 -16.13
N PHE A 58 -23.95 28.20 -16.25
CA PHE A 58 -24.48 29.11 -17.28
C PHE A 58 -24.03 30.55 -17.01
N PRO A 59 -23.64 31.30 -18.06
CA PRO A 59 -23.46 32.74 -17.93
C PRO A 59 -24.81 33.41 -17.64
N THR A 60 -24.80 34.41 -16.77
CA THR A 60 -25.98 35.22 -16.40
C THR A 60 -26.23 36.38 -17.36
N ASP A 61 -25.33 36.59 -18.32
CA ASP A 61 -25.31 37.74 -19.23
C ASP A 61 -25.98 37.39 -20.56
N ASN A 62 -26.60 38.36 -21.22
CA ASN A 62 -27.29 38.15 -22.48
C ASN A 62 -26.32 37.70 -23.59
N TRP A 63 -26.83 36.99 -24.59
CA TRP A 63 -26.03 36.55 -25.74
C TRP A 63 -25.47 37.70 -26.60
N TYR A 64 -26.03 38.90 -26.46
CA TYR A 64 -25.60 40.14 -27.11
C TYR A 64 -24.73 41.02 -26.21
N ASP A 65 -24.53 40.63 -24.95
CA ASP A 65 -23.64 41.38 -24.07
C ASP A 65 -22.21 41.22 -24.58
N ASP A 66 -21.42 42.27 -24.39
CA ASP A 66 -20.01 42.25 -24.77
C ASP A 66 -19.29 41.13 -24.01
N LEU A 67 -18.40 40.42 -24.70
CA LEU A 67 -17.52 39.43 -24.06
C LEU A 67 -16.80 40.07 -22.88
N THR A 68 -16.72 39.35 -21.77
CA THR A 68 -16.17 39.94 -20.55
C THR A 68 -14.68 40.14 -20.74
N GLN A 69 -14.24 41.41 -20.82
CA GLN A 69 -12.82 41.72 -20.67
C GLN A 69 -12.40 41.24 -19.28
N PRO A 70 -11.37 40.38 -19.15
CA PRO A 70 -11.00 39.84 -17.85
C PRO A 70 -10.55 40.96 -16.92
N THR A 71 -11.41 41.41 -16.01
CA THR A 71 -11.17 42.60 -15.16
C THR A 71 -10.10 42.37 -14.09
N SER A 72 -9.82 41.10 -13.76
CA SER A 72 -8.70 40.69 -12.90
C SER A 72 -7.36 40.68 -13.63
N LEU A 73 -7.35 40.87 -14.95
CA LEU A 73 -6.16 40.84 -15.78
C LEU A 73 -6.01 42.19 -16.48
N GLU A 74 -5.00 42.99 -16.10
CA GLU A 74 -4.68 44.31 -16.68
C GLU A 74 -5.05 44.48 -18.18
N ASN A 75 -5.92 45.44 -18.49
CA ASN A 75 -6.38 45.94 -19.80
C ASN A 75 -6.07 45.04 -21.03
N GLY A 76 -6.78 43.91 -21.15
CA GLY A 76 -6.71 43.02 -22.32
C GLY A 76 -7.70 43.39 -23.44
N THR A 77 -7.35 43.16 -24.69
CA THR A 77 -8.32 43.22 -25.81
C THR A 77 -9.32 42.07 -25.68
N THR A 78 -10.61 42.32 -25.89
CA THR A 78 -11.64 41.28 -25.94
C THR A 78 -11.36 40.26 -27.06
N ARG A 79 -11.30 38.96 -26.74
CA ARG A 79 -11.15 37.87 -27.72
C ARG A 79 -12.34 36.91 -27.64
N GLY A 80 -12.71 36.35 -28.79
CA GLY A 80 -14.04 35.80 -29.10
C GLY A 80 -14.68 34.74 -28.18
N ILE A 81 -13.97 34.14 -27.23
CA ILE A 81 -14.51 33.14 -26.29
C ILE A 81 -13.87 33.38 -24.92
N ASP A 82 -14.66 33.57 -23.86
CA ASP A 82 -14.15 34.00 -22.55
C ASP A 82 -13.12 33.04 -21.94
N ALA A 83 -13.34 31.73 -22.04
CA ALA A 83 -12.39 30.72 -21.53
C ALA A 83 -11.05 30.73 -22.32
N VAL A 84 -11.12 30.89 -23.64
CA VAL A 84 -9.94 31.01 -24.50
C VAL A 84 -9.23 32.35 -24.26
N ASN A 85 -10.00 33.41 -24.03
CA ASN A 85 -9.50 34.74 -23.72
C ASN A 85 -8.70 34.72 -22.39
N ALA A 86 -9.25 34.09 -21.35
CA ALA A 86 -8.57 33.93 -20.07
C ALA A 86 -7.31 33.06 -20.19
N ALA A 87 -7.39 31.92 -20.88
CA ALA A 87 -6.26 31.01 -21.06
C ALA A 87 -5.12 31.64 -21.88
N LEU A 88 -5.45 32.32 -22.99
CA LEU A 88 -4.46 33.03 -23.80
C LEU A 88 -3.82 34.18 -23.01
N HIS A 89 -4.60 34.95 -22.25
CA HIS A 89 -4.03 35.99 -21.40
C HIS A 89 -3.13 35.44 -20.30
N LEU A 90 -3.40 34.25 -19.75
CA LEU A 90 -2.49 33.61 -18.81
C LEU A 90 -1.17 33.21 -19.46
N VAL A 91 -1.20 32.77 -20.72
CA VAL A 91 0.02 32.46 -21.50
C VAL A 91 0.78 33.74 -21.84
N GLU A 92 0.11 34.77 -22.34
CA GLU A 92 0.70 36.07 -22.69
C GLU A 92 1.32 36.77 -21.47
N LYS A 93 0.74 36.57 -20.27
CA LYS A 93 1.27 37.08 -18.99
C LYS A 93 2.38 36.24 -18.39
N LYS A 94 2.73 35.08 -18.96
CA LYS A 94 3.92 34.37 -18.49
C LYS A 94 5.11 35.30 -18.67
N ARG A 95 5.84 35.49 -17.57
CA ARG A 95 6.99 36.37 -17.53
C ARG A 95 8.21 35.60 -17.96
N VAL A 96 9.03 36.27 -18.74
CA VAL A 96 10.27 35.72 -19.28
C VAL A 96 11.39 36.67 -18.91
N LEU A 97 12.54 36.11 -18.58
CA LEU A 97 13.78 36.84 -18.41
C LEU A 97 14.53 36.84 -19.73
N ARG A 98 14.97 38.03 -20.14
CA ARG A 98 15.88 38.21 -21.27
C ARG A 98 17.10 39.01 -20.85
N ASP A 99 18.21 38.77 -21.51
CA ASP A 99 19.41 39.58 -21.34
C ASP A 99 19.34 40.78 -22.30
N VAL A 100 19.39 42.00 -21.74
CA VAL A 100 19.41 43.25 -22.48
C VAL A 100 20.83 43.80 -22.44
N TYR A 101 21.49 43.77 -23.59
CA TYR A 101 22.75 44.48 -23.76
C TYR A 101 22.48 45.96 -23.92
N ASP A 102 23.18 46.79 -23.16
CA ASP A 102 23.20 48.25 -23.30
C ASP A 102 24.50 48.69 -23.99
N PRO A 103 24.65 48.50 -25.31
CA PRO A 103 25.87 48.86 -26.02
C PRO A 103 26.07 50.38 -26.00
N GLY A 104 27.26 50.82 -25.57
CA GLY A 104 27.67 52.22 -25.59
C GLY A 104 27.64 52.93 -24.23
N ASN A 105 27.26 52.23 -23.16
CA ASN A 105 27.39 52.70 -21.78
C ASN A 105 28.64 52.07 -21.14
N ASP A 106 29.81 52.52 -21.59
CA ASP A 106 31.09 52.06 -21.04
C ASP A 106 31.17 52.41 -19.55
N VAL A 107 31.32 51.39 -18.70
CA VAL A 107 31.47 51.57 -17.25
C VAL A 107 32.92 51.33 -16.87
N THR A 108 33.55 52.31 -16.22
CA THR A 108 34.92 52.17 -15.73
C THR A 108 34.93 51.69 -14.28
N VAL A 109 35.62 50.59 -14.02
CA VAL A 109 35.80 50.07 -12.67
C VAL A 109 36.88 50.88 -11.94
N GLY A 110 36.57 51.34 -10.73
CA GLY A 110 37.49 52.14 -9.93
C GLY A 110 38.76 51.38 -9.54
N ASN A 111 39.87 52.10 -9.40
CA ASN A 111 41.11 51.54 -8.87
C ASN A 111 40.90 51.06 -7.42
N GLY A 112 41.27 49.82 -7.13
CA GLY A 112 41.05 49.21 -5.81
C GLY A 112 39.63 48.68 -5.58
N ASP A 113 38.73 48.80 -6.56
CA ASP A 113 37.33 48.36 -6.44
C ASP A 113 37.06 47.08 -7.24
N ASN A 114 36.17 46.24 -6.69
CA ASN A 114 35.53 45.12 -7.38
C ASN A 114 34.00 45.29 -7.43
N PHE A 115 33.56 46.54 -7.45
CA PHE A 115 32.18 46.94 -7.67
C PHE A 115 32.15 48.31 -8.34
N VAL A 116 31.02 48.70 -8.90
CA VAL A 116 30.84 50.06 -9.45
C VAL A 116 29.41 50.54 -9.21
N ILE A 117 29.27 51.77 -8.74
CA ILE A 117 27.98 52.45 -8.60
C ILE A 117 27.71 53.18 -9.91
N LEU A 118 26.61 52.84 -10.55
CA LEU A 118 26.26 53.35 -11.86
C LEU A 118 25.76 54.80 -11.77
N ALA A 119 26.38 55.67 -12.56
CA ALA A 119 25.88 57.00 -12.83
C ALA A 119 24.62 56.95 -13.72
N LEU A 120 23.89 58.06 -13.82
CA LEU A 120 22.64 58.13 -14.61
C LEU A 120 22.81 57.70 -16.07
N ALA A 121 23.96 58.02 -16.68
CA ALA A 121 24.27 57.65 -18.07
C ALA A 121 24.69 56.18 -18.22
N GLU A 122 25.03 55.52 -17.11
CA GLU A 122 25.49 54.14 -17.08
C GLU A 122 24.38 53.17 -16.70
N LEU A 123 23.17 53.66 -16.40
CA LEU A 123 22.01 52.83 -16.06
C LEU A 123 21.47 52.08 -17.29
N PRO A 124 20.79 50.94 -17.09
CA PRO A 124 20.16 50.21 -18.17
C PRO A 124 19.01 51.00 -18.79
N SER A 125 18.67 50.69 -20.04
CA SER A 125 17.59 51.40 -20.76
C SER A 125 16.24 51.34 -20.02
N ASN A 126 15.98 50.25 -19.29
CA ASN A 126 14.83 50.15 -18.41
C ASN A 126 15.22 50.46 -16.96
N THR A 127 14.89 51.66 -16.51
CA THR A 127 15.23 52.13 -15.16
C THR A 127 14.27 51.66 -14.06
N THR A 128 13.24 50.87 -14.38
CA THR A 128 12.34 50.30 -13.36
C THR A 128 13.02 49.10 -12.70
N ALA A 129 13.29 49.21 -11.40
CA ALA A 129 13.90 48.14 -10.62
C ALA A 129 12.85 47.11 -10.19
N ALA A 130 13.07 45.86 -10.60
CA ALA A 130 12.26 44.72 -10.21
C ALA A 130 12.99 43.90 -9.12
N ILE A 131 12.69 44.24 -7.87
CA ILE A 131 13.42 43.86 -6.66
C ILE A 131 12.73 42.71 -5.92
N GLY A 132 11.41 42.60 -6.08
CA GLY A 132 10.55 41.67 -5.35
C GLY A 132 10.16 40.40 -6.10
N SER A 133 9.31 39.59 -5.47
CA SER A 133 8.81 38.32 -5.98
C SER A 133 8.01 38.52 -7.27
N VAL A 134 8.65 38.28 -8.42
CA VAL A 134 8.09 37.87 -9.72
C VAL A 134 7.02 38.79 -10.35
N THR A 135 6.52 39.87 -9.71
CA THR A 135 5.35 40.63 -10.17
C THR A 135 5.65 41.95 -10.89
N THR A 136 6.85 42.51 -10.79
CA THR A 136 7.17 43.79 -11.45
C THR A 136 7.97 43.56 -12.73
N LEU A 137 7.50 44.13 -13.85
CA LEU A 137 8.26 44.21 -15.11
C LEU A 137 9.36 45.25 -14.96
N GLY A 138 10.54 44.99 -15.52
CA GLY A 138 11.69 45.87 -15.37
C GLY A 138 13.01 45.13 -15.23
N THR A 139 14.07 45.87 -14.96
CA THR A 139 15.40 45.32 -14.73
C THR A 139 15.45 44.60 -13.39
N VAL A 140 15.79 43.32 -13.39
CA VAL A 140 15.85 42.49 -12.19
C VAL A 140 17.06 42.89 -11.36
N ALA A 141 16.81 43.29 -10.11
CA ALA A 141 17.83 43.74 -9.18
C ALA A 141 17.65 43.09 -7.81
N ALA A 142 18.73 42.90 -7.07
CA ALA A 142 18.63 42.63 -5.63
C ALA A 142 18.67 43.94 -4.84
N TYR A 143 17.93 44.01 -3.73
CA TYR A 143 18.12 45.09 -2.77
C TYR A 143 19.44 44.88 -2.03
N ASP A 144 20.27 45.91 -2.02
CA ASP A 144 21.51 45.93 -1.24
C ASP A 144 21.48 47.07 -0.22
N SER A 145 21.59 46.70 1.05
CA SER A 145 21.64 47.63 2.17
C SER A 145 23.01 48.29 2.38
N VAL A 146 24.07 47.80 1.71
CA VAL A 146 25.47 48.24 1.84
C VAL A 146 26.02 48.70 0.48
N PHE A 147 25.63 49.91 0.08
CA PHE A 147 25.97 50.49 -1.21
C PHE A 147 27.40 51.09 -1.33
N THR A 148 28.34 50.66 -0.48
CA THR A 148 29.72 51.19 -0.40
C THR A 148 30.80 50.12 -0.55
N GLY A 149 30.43 48.94 -1.07
CA GLY A 149 31.34 47.82 -1.28
C GLY A 149 30.71 46.75 -2.19
N ASN A 150 31.48 45.71 -2.50
CA ASN A 150 30.96 44.51 -3.17
C ASN A 150 30.09 43.69 -2.20
N THR A 151 28.93 43.23 -2.69
CA THR A 151 28.02 42.36 -1.95
C THR A 151 27.50 41.23 -2.83
N LEU A 152 27.16 40.10 -2.21
CA LEU A 152 26.63 38.90 -2.86
C LEU A 152 25.11 38.79 -2.67
N ASP A 153 24.39 39.90 -2.81
CA ASP A 153 22.92 39.89 -2.74
C ASP A 153 22.35 39.35 -4.06
N GLU A 154 21.74 38.18 -3.97
CA GLU A 154 21.23 37.42 -5.11
C GLU A 154 19.70 37.39 -5.13
N VAL A 155 19.13 37.61 -6.32
CA VAL A 155 17.75 37.24 -6.59
C VAL A 155 17.75 35.77 -7.00
N ALA A 156 17.21 34.92 -6.13
CA ALA A 156 17.27 33.48 -6.33
C ALA A 156 16.77 33.05 -7.73
N GLY A 157 17.60 32.24 -8.40
CA GLY A 157 17.39 31.76 -9.77
C GLY A 157 17.28 30.24 -9.87
N THR A 158 17.66 29.67 -11.02
CA THR A 158 17.60 28.22 -11.27
C THR A 158 18.57 27.42 -10.40
N ASN A 159 19.72 28.03 -10.08
CA ASN A 159 20.73 27.52 -9.16
C ASN A 159 21.56 28.72 -8.65
N ALA A 160 22.44 28.49 -7.67
CA ALA A 160 23.29 29.52 -7.08
C ALA A 160 24.27 30.16 -8.09
N LEU A 161 24.64 29.47 -9.16
CA LEU A 161 25.47 30.05 -10.23
C LEU A 161 24.70 30.97 -11.19
N ASN A 162 23.37 30.92 -11.19
CA ASN A 162 22.52 31.64 -12.14
C ASN A 162 21.39 32.41 -11.46
N PRO A 163 21.70 33.34 -10.53
CA PRO A 163 20.69 34.21 -9.95
C PRO A 163 20.06 35.12 -11.03
N LYS A 164 18.84 35.58 -10.79
CA LYS A 164 18.05 36.33 -11.78
C LYS A 164 18.56 37.75 -12.00
N ASN A 165 19.33 38.29 -11.07
CA ASN A 165 20.01 39.59 -11.20
C ASN A 165 21.47 39.46 -11.69
N LEU A 166 21.89 38.28 -12.17
CA LEU A 166 23.20 38.09 -12.76
C LEU A 166 23.28 38.83 -14.11
N CYS A 167 24.27 39.70 -14.24
CA CYS A 167 24.64 40.41 -15.45
C CYS A 167 25.83 39.73 -16.14
N ILE A 168 25.79 39.73 -17.46
CA ILE A 168 26.94 39.34 -18.28
C ILE A 168 27.86 40.55 -18.41
N ILE A 169 29.16 40.34 -18.22
CA ILE A 169 30.19 41.38 -18.34
C ILE A 169 31.15 41.00 -19.46
N THR A 170 31.49 41.99 -20.29
CA THR A 170 32.46 41.88 -21.38
C THR A 170 33.38 43.08 -21.38
N ASP A 171 34.61 42.91 -21.83
CA ASP A 171 35.55 44.01 -22.06
C ASP A 171 34.97 44.98 -23.11
N ALA A 172 34.94 46.27 -22.80
CA ALA A 172 34.26 47.24 -23.66
C ALA A 172 34.94 47.42 -25.03
N SER A 173 36.25 47.15 -25.11
CA SER A 173 37.06 47.36 -26.31
C SER A 173 37.04 46.16 -27.27
N THR A 174 36.97 44.94 -26.73
CA THR A 174 37.04 43.68 -27.48
C THR A 174 35.69 42.99 -27.60
N GLY A 175 34.78 43.20 -26.65
CA GLY A 175 33.54 42.44 -26.51
C GLY A 175 33.74 41.03 -25.96
N ASP A 176 34.98 40.66 -25.60
CA ASP A 176 35.30 39.34 -25.07
C ASP A 176 34.93 39.23 -23.58
N PRO A 177 34.61 38.02 -23.09
CA PRO A 177 34.45 37.78 -21.67
C PRO A 177 35.73 38.09 -20.89
N ILE A 178 35.60 38.79 -19.76
CA ILE A 178 36.73 39.02 -18.85
C ILE A 178 36.90 37.79 -17.96
N LEU A 179 38.14 37.32 -17.82
CA LEU A 179 38.46 36.10 -17.09
C LEU A 179 39.27 36.39 -15.84
N SER A 180 38.93 35.69 -14.76
CA SER A 180 39.62 35.71 -13.48
C SER A 180 39.99 34.27 -13.11
N SER A 181 41.29 33.95 -13.18
CA SER A 181 41.80 32.57 -13.02
C SER A 181 41.12 31.54 -13.94
N GLY A 182 40.87 31.90 -15.20
CA GLY A 182 40.20 31.04 -16.20
C GLY A 182 38.68 30.91 -16.04
N ARG A 183 38.07 31.63 -15.09
CA ARG A 183 36.61 31.67 -14.87
C ARG A 183 36.07 33.02 -15.33
N GLN A 184 34.92 33.02 -15.98
CA GLN A 184 34.30 34.26 -16.44
C GLN A 184 33.84 35.12 -15.26
N ILE A 185 34.12 36.43 -15.35
CA ILE A 185 33.62 37.44 -14.42
C ILE A 185 32.22 37.85 -14.88
N TYR A 186 31.30 37.91 -13.93
CA TYR A 186 29.95 38.41 -14.04
C TYR A 186 29.75 39.57 -13.07
N ALA A 187 28.55 40.16 -13.03
CA ALA A 187 28.18 41.06 -11.95
C ALA A 187 26.79 40.77 -11.42
N LEU A 188 26.56 41.04 -10.14
CA LEU A 188 25.22 41.08 -9.57
C LEU A 188 24.68 42.51 -9.69
N PHE A 189 23.52 42.66 -10.33
CA PHE A 189 22.81 43.93 -10.42
C PHE A 189 22.04 44.19 -9.13
N GLN A 190 22.32 45.32 -8.49
CA GLN A 190 21.82 45.65 -7.16
C GLN A 190 21.32 47.09 -7.12
N THR A 191 20.32 47.34 -6.29
CA THR A 191 19.74 48.68 -6.09
C THR A 191 19.71 49.07 -4.63
N GLU A 192 19.94 50.35 -4.36
CA GLU A 192 19.92 50.93 -3.00
C GLU A 192 18.51 51.02 -2.45
N SER A 193 17.51 51.12 -3.32
CA SER A 193 16.10 51.10 -2.93
C SER A 193 15.66 49.67 -2.63
N ASN A 194 14.84 49.48 -1.61
CA ASN A 194 14.15 48.21 -1.36
C ASN A 194 12.71 48.21 -1.93
N THR A 195 12.33 49.25 -2.66
CA THR A 195 10.96 49.41 -3.19
C THR A 195 10.86 48.79 -4.58
N ASP A 196 10.10 47.70 -4.70
CA ASP A 196 9.80 47.06 -5.98
C ASP A 196 9.05 48.02 -6.91
N GLY A 197 9.50 48.13 -8.16
CA GLY A 197 8.97 49.09 -9.14
C GLY A 197 9.51 50.52 -8.98
N SER A 198 10.52 50.75 -8.14
CA SER A 198 11.16 52.06 -8.04
C SER A 198 11.95 52.41 -9.31
N THR A 199 12.07 53.70 -9.60
CA THR A 199 12.89 54.21 -10.70
C THR A 199 14.32 54.44 -10.22
N MET A 200 15.29 53.82 -10.90
CA MET A 200 16.72 54.04 -10.70
C MET A 200 17.13 55.41 -11.24
N THR A 201 17.91 56.18 -10.47
CA THR A 201 18.24 57.58 -10.80
C THR A 201 19.73 57.92 -10.76
N GLY A 202 20.60 56.97 -10.39
CA GLY A 202 22.05 57.22 -10.22
C GLY A 202 22.39 58.10 -9.00
N THR A 203 21.40 58.44 -8.17
CA THR A 203 21.56 59.22 -6.94
C THR A 203 20.79 58.57 -5.79
N THR A 204 21.29 58.71 -4.56
CA THR A 204 20.60 58.19 -3.37
C THR A 204 19.19 58.77 -3.25
N PRO A 205 18.17 57.98 -2.92
CA PRO A 205 18.22 56.57 -2.45
C PRO A 205 18.00 55.49 -3.53
N ASN A 206 18.02 55.86 -4.82
CA ASN A 206 17.69 54.94 -5.92
C ASN A 206 18.88 54.72 -6.87
N ARG A 207 20.08 54.50 -6.31
CA ARG A 207 21.26 54.13 -7.10
C ARG A 207 21.21 52.66 -7.52
N ALA A 208 21.91 52.34 -8.59
CA ALA A 208 22.19 50.97 -9.02
C ALA A 208 23.70 50.69 -8.95
N LYS A 209 24.07 49.43 -8.75
CA LYS A 209 25.43 48.95 -8.59
C LYS A 209 25.62 47.63 -9.35
N LEU A 210 26.82 47.44 -9.85
CA LEU A 210 27.35 46.15 -10.28
C LEU A 210 28.36 45.66 -9.24
N SER A 211 28.08 44.52 -8.60
CA SER A 211 29.05 43.83 -7.74
C SER A 211 29.70 42.70 -8.53
N PHE A 212 31.00 42.76 -8.82
CA PHE A 212 31.66 41.77 -9.66
C PHE A 212 31.86 40.43 -8.94
N VAL A 213 31.50 39.35 -9.61
CA VAL A 213 31.50 37.98 -9.08
C VAL A 213 32.05 37.00 -10.10
N ARG A 214 32.46 35.81 -9.66
CA ARG A 214 32.82 34.68 -10.52
C ARG A 214 32.36 33.38 -9.86
N PRO A 215 32.18 32.28 -10.60
CA PRO A 215 31.98 30.96 -9.99
C PRO A 215 33.12 30.62 -9.02
N ASN A 216 32.81 30.02 -7.87
CA ASN A 216 33.82 29.52 -6.95
C ASN A 216 34.58 28.32 -7.54
N ALA A 217 35.59 27.82 -6.82
CA ALA A 217 36.44 26.73 -7.33
C ALA A 217 35.69 25.40 -7.52
N THR A 218 34.59 25.19 -6.79
CA THR A 218 33.74 24.00 -6.82
C THR A 218 32.62 24.07 -7.86
N PHE A 219 32.40 25.24 -8.50
CA PHE A 219 31.31 25.49 -9.45
C PHE A 219 29.93 25.17 -8.87
N ASP A 220 29.72 25.49 -7.59
CA ASP A 220 28.43 25.33 -6.92
C ASP A 220 27.85 26.65 -6.40
N ASP A 221 28.65 27.72 -6.32
CA ASP A 221 28.24 29.04 -5.83
C ASP A 221 29.02 30.18 -6.48
N LEU A 222 28.56 31.43 -6.31
CA LEU A 222 29.27 32.64 -6.71
C LEU A 222 30.16 33.15 -5.58
N GLU A 223 31.35 33.66 -5.94
CA GLU A 223 32.25 34.35 -5.03
C GLU A 223 32.59 35.75 -5.57
N ALA A 224 32.95 36.67 -4.68
CA ALA A 224 33.40 38.01 -5.08
C ALA A 224 34.64 37.91 -5.98
N CYS A 225 34.64 38.67 -7.07
CA CYS A 225 35.81 38.76 -7.94
C CYS A 225 36.96 39.44 -7.20
N PRO A 226 38.21 38.91 -7.28
CA PRO A 226 39.38 39.64 -6.79
C PRO A 226 39.50 41.01 -7.45
N VAL A 227 39.80 42.03 -6.65
CA VAL A 227 39.98 43.42 -7.12
C VAL A 227 41.00 43.51 -8.25
N THR A 228 42.14 42.84 -8.11
CA THR A 228 43.25 42.86 -9.09
C THR A 228 42.87 42.34 -10.48
N ASP A 229 41.76 41.61 -10.59
CA ASP A 229 41.33 40.98 -11.84
C ASP A 229 40.31 41.84 -12.61
N ILE A 230 39.78 42.90 -11.99
CA ILE A 230 38.71 43.74 -12.56
C ILE A 230 38.93 45.25 -12.38
N GLU A 231 39.79 45.68 -11.46
CA GLU A 231 40.11 47.10 -11.26
C GLU A 231 40.66 47.74 -12.55
N ASP A 232 40.34 49.02 -12.76
CA ASP A 232 40.73 49.81 -13.95
C ASP A 232 40.25 49.26 -15.31
N GLN A 233 39.40 48.22 -15.33
CA GLN A 233 38.78 47.72 -16.55
C GLN A 233 37.65 48.64 -17.00
N VAL A 234 37.47 48.75 -18.32
CA VAL A 234 36.30 49.38 -18.94
C VAL A 234 35.42 48.27 -19.49
N ILE A 235 34.18 48.22 -19.03
CA ILE A 235 33.28 47.09 -19.29
C ILE A 235 32.01 47.54 -20.01
N ASN A 236 31.45 46.60 -20.76
CA ASN A 236 30.05 46.60 -21.15
C ASN A 236 29.33 45.51 -20.35
N TYR A 237 28.05 45.74 -20.05
CA TYR A 237 27.24 44.79 -19.31
C TYR A 237 25.88 44.56 -19.96
N ALA A 238 25.31 43.39 -19.70
CA ALA A 238 23.95 43.05 -20.06
C ALA A 238 23.15 42.72 -18.81
N THR A 239 22.04 43.42 -18.60
CA THR A 239 21.15 43.18 -17.46
C THR A 239 20.09 42.15 -17.81
N ARG A 240 19.49 41.54 -16.78
CA ARG A 240 18.28 40.73 -16.95
C ARG A 240 17.05 41.60 -16.80
N GLU A 241 16.22 41.62 -17.83
CA GLU A 241 14.94 42.30 -17.83
C GLU A 241 13.81 41.28 -17.75
N ARG A 242 12.83 41.54 -16.88
CA ARG A 242 11.57 40.82 -16.82
C ARG A 242 10.56 41.48 -17.75
N VAL A 243 10.16 40.75 -18.78
CA VAL A 243 9.16 41.16 -19.77
C VAL A 243 8.01 40.16 -19.84
N ARG A 244 6.90 40.56 -20.47
CA ARG A 244 5.82 39.61 -20.79
C ARG A 244 6.21 38.80 -22.02
N LEU A 245 5.60 37.62 -22.17
CA LEU A 245 5.81 36.78 -23.35
C LEU A 245 5.45 37.51 -24.66
N GLU A 246 4.40 38.34 -24.62
CA GLU A 246 3.94 39.16 -25.75
C GLU A 246 4.92 40.28 -26.14
N ASP A 247 5.80 40.68 -25.23
CA ASP A 247 6.80 41.75 -25.44
C ASP A 247 8.16 41.20 -25.93
N LEU A 248 8.29 39.88 -26.09
CA LEU A 248 9.49 39.29 -26.68
C LEU A 248 9.57 39.62 -28.16
N THR A 249 10.73 40.13 -28.55
CA THR A 249 11.08 40.35 -29.96
C THR A 249 11.70 39.09 -30.55
N GLU A 250 11.78 39.01 -31.89
CA GLU A 250 12.41 37.88 -32.58
C GLU A 250 13.86 37.62 -32.11
N GLN A 251 14.59 38.69 -31.76
CA GLN A 251 15.98 38.58 -31.30
C GLN A 251 16.09 37.90 -29.93
N ASP A 252 15.07 38.01 -29.08
CA ASP A 252 15.06 37.41 -27.74
C ASP A 252 14.99 35.88 -27.81
N PHE A 253 14.33 35.33 -28.84
CA PHE A 253 14.29 33.89 -29.09
C PHE A 253 15.63 33.32 -29.57
N LEU A 254 16.42 34.10 -30.32
CA LEU A 254 17.71 33.66 -30.85
C LEU A 254 18.80 33.61 -29.76
N LYS A 255 18.67 34.42 -28.71
CA LYS A 255 19.66 34.51 -27.62
C LYS A 255 19.34 33.64 -26.40
N GLY A 256 18.16 33.02 -26.36
CA GLY A 256 17.76 32.07 -25.32
C GLY A 256 17.08 32.72 -24.11
N ALA A 257 15.90 33.31 -24.31
CA ALA A 257 15.06 33.77 -23.20
C ALA A 257 14.66 32.62 -22.25
N VAL A 258 14.68 32.86 -20.94
CA VAL A 258 14.41 31.83 -19.91
C VAL A 258 13.12 32.17 -19.16
N VAL A 259 12.27 31.17 -18.92
CA VAL A 259 11.04 31.34 -18.14
C VAL A 259 11.37 31.78 -16.72
N ASP A 260 10.72 32.84 -16.23
CA ASP A 260 10.94 33.33 -14.87
C ASP A 260 10.25 32.43 -13.83
N VAL A 261 10.92 31.35 -13.42
CA VAL A 261 10.40 30.40 -12.44
C VAL A 261 10.72 30.88 -11.01
N PRO A 262 9.77 30.91 -10.07
CA PRO A 262 10.05 31.21 -8.66
C PRO A 262 11.12 30.27 -8.08
N ALA A 263 12.08 30.83 -7.34
CA ALA A 263 13.17 30.06 -6.74
C ALA A 263 12.67 29.05 -5.71
N GLY A 264 13.38 27.92 -5.58
CA GLY A 264 13.09 26.91 -4.54
C GLY A 264 11.88 26.02 -4.83
N SER A 265 11.29 26.08 -6.03
CA SER A 265 10.40 25.02 -6.48
C SER A 265 11.24 23.77 -6.72
N THR A 266 11.44 22.99 -5.66
CA THR A 266 11.72 21.55 -5.85
C THR A 266 10.64 21.08 -6.82
N PRO A 267 10.97 20.43 -7.95
CA PRO A 267 9.96 19.93 -8.88
C PRO A 267 9.12 18.90 -8.14
N THR A 268 8.07 19.38 -7.48
CA THR A 268 7.02 18.54 -6.95
C THR A 268 6.28 18.01 -8.16
N ARG A 269 5.78 16.78 -8.06
CA ARG A 269 4.94 16.18 -9.11
C ARG A 269 3.86 17.17 -9.57
N GLN A 270 3.27 17.91 -8.62
CA GLN A 270 2.29 18.98 -8.88
C GLN A 270 2.85 20.12 -9.74
N SER A 271 4.01 20.69 -9.38
CA SER A 271 4.62 21.79 -10.15
C SER A 271 5.04 21.40 -11.57
N VAL A 272 5.34 20.12 -11.83
CA VAL A 272 5.65 19.61 -13.18
C VAL A 272 4.37 19.45 -14.01
N TYR A 273 3.28 18.98 -13.40
CA TYR A 273 1.96 18.91 -14.05
C TYR A 273 1.41 20.31 -14.37
N ASP A 274 1.48 21.24 -13.42
CA ASP A 274 0.98 22.62 -13.60
C ASP A 274 1.73 23.37 -14.72
N ASN A 275 2.98 22.99 -14.99
CA ASN A 275 3.77 23.57 -16.08
C ASN A 275 3.29 23.13 -17.47
N GLN A 276 2.53 22.02 -17.56
CA GLN A 276 1.87 21.54 -18.79
C GLN A 276 0.39 21.96 -18.88
N GLY A 277 -0.13 22.65 -17.87
CA GLY A 277 -1.52 23.09 -17.76
C GLY A 277 -2.09 22.78 -16.37
N ALA A 278 -3.00 23.63 -15.86
CA ALA A 278 -3.62 23.46 -14.55
C ALA A 278 -4.50 22.20 -14.50
N THR A 279 -3.87 21.05 -14.27
CA THR A 279 -4.56 19.78 -14.09
C THR A 279 -4.53 19.47 -12.61
N ALA A 280 -5.64 19.67 -11.92
CA ALA A 280 -5.75 19.36 -10.50
C ALA A 280 -5.36 17.89 -10.27
N VAL A 281 -4.39 17.63 -9.38
CA VAL A 281 -4.15 16.26 -8.91
C VAL A 281 -5.40 15.85 -8.16
N ASN A 282 -6.18 14.97 -8.80
CA ASN A 282 -7.40 14.44 -8.23
C ASN A 282 -7.03 13.52 -7.06
N VAL A 283 -7.03 14.09 -5.85
CA VAL A 283 -6.79 13.38 -4.57
C VAL A 283 -7.89 12.37 -4.22
N THR A 284 -8.99 12.35 -5.00
CA THR A 284 -10.09 11.40 -4.86
C THR A 284 -10.04 10.22 -5.84
N THR A 285 -9.05 10.17 -6.74
CA THR A 285 -8.83 9.02 -7.63
C THR A 285 -7.49 8.37 -7.37
N ASN A 286 -7.47 7.04 -7.47
CA ASN A 286 -6.27 6.23 -7.27
C ASN A 286 -5.11 6.75 -8.14
N SER A 287 -3.92 6.90 -7.55
CA SER A 287 -2.69 7.02 -8.34
C SER A 287 -2.43 5.67 -8.97
N THR A 288 -2.55 5.60 -10.30
CA THR A 288 -2.31 4.38 -11.06
C THR A 288 -0.86 4.41 -11.55
N LEU A 289 -0.07 3.41 -11.17
CA LEU A 289 1.21 3.14 -11.81
C LEU A 289 0.92 2.22 -13.00
N ASP A 290 1.12 2.72 -14.21
CA ASP A 290 0.89 1.95 -15.42
C ASP A 290 2.22 1.40 -15.96
N LEU A 291 2.30 0.08 -16.12
CA LEU A 291 3.45 -0.63 -16.67
C LEU A 291 3.05 -1.19 -18.04
N GLU A 292 2.97 -0.35 -19.07
CA GLU A 292 2.41 -0.70 -20.40
C GLU A 292 3.32 -1.61 -21.27
N GLY A 293 4.35 -2.24 -20.71
CA GLY A 293 5.35 -2.99 -21.47
C GLY A 293 5.79 -4.27 -20.80
N ALA A 294 5.76 -5.39 -21.54
CA ALA A 294 6.29 -6.65 -21.06
C ALA A 294 7.77 -6.53 -20.67
N GLY A 295 8.12 -7.02 -19.49
CA GLY A 295 9.45 -6.94 -18.89
C GLY A 295 9.74 -5.62 -18.19
N LEU A 296 8.86 -4.61 -18.24
CA LEU A 296 8.98 -3.43 -17.41
C LEU A 296 8.70 -3.79 -15.95
N TYR A 297 9.45 -3.18 -15.04
CA TYR A 297 9.28 -3.41 -13.62
C TYR A 297 9.40 -2.11 -12.82
N TRP A 298 8.76 -2.12 -11.66
CA TRP A 298 8.95 -1.14 -10.61
C TRP A 298 9.44 -1.86 -9.36
N GLU A 299 10.46 -1.32 -8.69
CA GLU A 299 11.06 -1.97 -7.54
C GLU A 299 11.43 -1.00 -6.41
N ILE A 300 11.42 -1.54 -5.20
CA ILE A 300 11.95 -0.92 -3.98
C ILE A 300 13.23 -1.67 -3.63
N ARG A 301 14.32 -0.93 -3.42
CA ARG A 301 15.62 -1.46 -2.99
C ARG A 301 16.00 -0.90 -1.60
N ASP A 302 16.83 -1.62 -0.86
CA ASP A 302 17.45 -1.11 0.36
C ASP A 302 18.71 -0.27 0.08
N ASP A 303 19.42 0.16 1.14
CA ASP A 303 20.64 0.98 1.05
C ASP A 303 21.86 0.20 0.51
N ALA A 304 21.85 -1.13 0.60
CA ALA A 304 22.83 -2.01 -0.06
C ALA A 304 22.43 -2.31 -1.52
N GLU A 305 21.36 -1.68 -1.98
CA GLU A 305 20.71 -1.90 -3.25
C GLU A 305 20.18 -3.33 -3.48
N ALA A 306 19.87 -4.08 -2.42
CA ALA A 306 19.12 -5.32 -2.55
C ALA A 306 17.66 -5.03 -2.91
N THR A 307 17.07 -5.79 -3.83
CA THR A 307 15.63 -5.69 -4.13
C THR A 307 14.86 -6.20 -2.91
N LEU A 308 13.86 -5.44 -2.45
CA LEU A 308 12.93 -5.84 -1.38
C LEU A 308 11.57 -6.25 -1.98
N PHE A 309 11.06 -5.44 -2.90
CA PHE A 309 9.76 -5.62 -3.53
C PHE A 309 9.84 -5.24 -5.01
N ARG A 310 9.26 -6.04 -5.90
CA ARG A 310 9.21 -5.76 -7.33
C ARG A 310 7.87 -6.13 -7.94
N ILE A 311 7.31 -5.25 -8.76
CA ILE A 311 6.19 -5.54 -9.66
C ILE A 311 6.75 -5.60 -11.07
N THR A 312 6.58 -6.73 -11.75
CA THR A 312 7.02 -6.92 -13.15
C THR A 312 5.82 -7.18 -14.02
N GLU A 313 5.67 -6.45 -15.12
CA GLU A 313 4.66 -6.76 -16.12
C GLU A 313 5.13 -7.92 -16.99
N GLY A 314 4.51 -9.09 -16.89
CA GLY A 314 4.92 -10.26 -17.67
C GLY A 314 4.46 -10.25 -19.13
N SER A 315 3.29 -9.65 -19.42
CA SER A 315 2.72 -9.56 -20.77
C SER A 315 1.72 -8.42 -20.79
N ALA A 316 1.78 -7.52 -21.78
CA ALA A 316 0.91 -6.34 -21.92
C ALA A 316 -0.58 -6.60 -21.61
N GLY A 317 -0.95 -6.58 -20.33
CA GLY A 317 -2.30 -6.80 -19.81
C GLY A 317 -2.69 -8.20 -19.34
N GLY A 318 -1.82 -9.03 -18.73
CA GLY A 318 -2.31 -10.33 -18.22
C GLY A 318 -1.44 -11.20 -17.32
N THR A 319 -0.16 -10.90 -17.11
CA THR A 319 0.73 -11.75 -16.29
C THR A 319 1.69 -10.94 -15.41
N SER A 320 1.17 -9.97 -14.67
CA SER A 320 1.99 -9.22 -13.72
C SER A 320 2.42 -10.11 -12.55
N VAL A 321 3.69 -10.00 -12.15
CA VAL A 321 4.27 -10.72 -11.00
C VAL A 321 4.60 -9.71 -9.92
N VAL A 322 4.09 -9.95 -8.71
CA VAL A 322 4.50 -9.24 -7.50
C VAL A 322 5.49 -10.15 -6.75
N GLN A 323 6.73 -9.70 -6.64
CA GLN A 323 7.81 -10.41 -5.97
C GLN A 323 8.14 -9.73 -4.64
N VAL A 324 8.09 -10.49 -3.56
CA VAL A 324 8.75 -10.18 -2.28
C VAL A 324 10.08 -10.91 -2.28
N ALA A 325 11.18 -10.17 -2.19
CA ALA A 325 12.52 -10.70 -2.38
C ALA A 325 13.14 -11.26 -1.08
N GLY A 326 14.24 -12.01 -1.21
CA GLY A 326 14.84 -12.78 -0.12
C GLY A 326 15.38 -11.96 1.04
N ASP A 327 15.70 -10.68 0.81
CA ASP A 327 16.15 -9.75 1.87
C ASP A 327 14.98 -9.12 2.65
N THR A 328 13.74 -9.57 2.40
CA THR A 328 12.57 -9.17 3.19
C THR A 328 12.38 -10.12 4.38
N ASP A 329 12.64 -9.63 5.59
CA ASP A 329 12.51 -10.42 6.83
C ASP A 329 11.06 -10.73 7.21
N THR A 330 10.10 -9.87 6.85
CA THR A 330 8.70 -10.00 7.26
C THR A 330 7.78 -9.43 6.19
N PHE A 331 6.85 -10.28 5.71
CA PHE A 331 5.72 -9.88 4.88
C PHE A 331 4.44 -9.95 5.72
N ASP A 332 3.94 -8.80 6.16
CA ASP A 332 2.75 -8.69 7.01
C ASP A 332 1.52 -8.23 6.20
N VAL A 333 0.49 -9.07 6.13
CA VAL A 333 -0.79 -8.80 5.45
C VAL A 333 -1.91 -8.68 6.50
N ASN A 334 -1.93 -7.57 7.23
CA ASN A 334 -2.76 -7.36 8.42
C ASN A 334 -4.09 -6.62 8.18
N ALA A 335 -4.63 -6.67 6.96
CA ALA A 335 -5.95 -6.11 6.69
C ALA A 335 -7.06 -6.87 7.44
N VAL A 336 -8.14 -6.17 7.82
CA VAL A 336 -9.32 -6.77 8.48
C VAL A 336 -9.93 -7.89 7.65
N THR A 337 -9.84 -7.79 6.33
CA THR A 337 -10.28 -8.82 5.39
C THR A 337 -9.28 -8.91 4.26
N ASN A 338 -8.69 -10.09 4.09
CA ASN A 338 -7.89 -10.46 2.91
C ASN A 338 -8.74 -11.40 2.06
N ASP A 339 -9.27 -10.89 0.95
CA ASP A 339 -10.11 -11.66 0.04
C ASP A 339 -9.29 -12.05 -1.21
N PHE A 340 -9.17 -13.36 -1.43
CA PHE A 340 -8.49 -13.93 -2.60
C PHE A 340 -9.54 -14.55 -3.52
N LEU A 341 -10.01 -13.79 -4.52
CA LEU A 341 -11.10 -14.19 -5.42
C LEU A 341 -10.91 -15.57 -6.08
N ASN A 342 -9.66 -15.94 -6.38
CA ASN A 342 -9.29 -17.22 -7.01
C ASN A 342 -8.52 -18.16 -6.06
N GLY A 343 -8.57 -17.91 -4.76
CA GLY A 343 -7.76 -18.62 -3.76
C GLY A 343 -6.28 -18.20 -3.76
N ALA A 344 -5.50 -18.87 -2.94
CA ALA A 344 -4.06 -18.66 -2.79
C ALA A 344 -3.29 -19.97 -2.95
N SER A 345 -2.18 -19.93 -3.70
CA SER A 345 -1.27 -21.05 -3.90
C SER A 345 0.10 -20.68 -3.34
N PHE A 346 0.62 -21.50 -2.44
CA PHE A 346 1.87 -21.29 -1.72
C PHE A 346 2.88 -22.36 -2.16
N ASP A 347 3.87 -21.98 -2.96
CA ASP A 347 4.97 -22.85 -3.33
C ASP A 347 6.14 -22.67 -2.35
N THR A 348 6.68 -23.78 -1.86
CA THR A 348 7.84 -23.81 -0.95
C THR A 348 9.17 -24.08 -1.69
N GLY A 349 9.15 -24.10 -3.03
CA GLY A 349 10.34 -24.15 -3.88
C GLY A 349 10.77 -25.56 -4.28
N ALA A 350 10.10 -26.61 -3.79
CA ALA A 350 10.27 -27.97 -4.28
C ALA A 350 9.15 -28.30 -5.28
N ALA A 351 9.52 -28.80 -6.46
CA ALA A 351 8.56 -29.12 -7.49
C ALA A 351 7.50 -30.10 -6.96
N GLY A 352 6.23 -29.71 -7.02
CA GLY A 352 5.10 -30.51 -6.55
C GLY A 352 4.77 -30.41 -5.06
N THR A 353 5.34 -29.45 -4.30
CA THR A 353 5.02 -29.27 -2.87
C THR A 353 4.14 -28.04 -2.58
N THR A 354 3.40 -27.58 -3.58
CA THR A 354 2.49 -26.44 -3.46
C THR A 354 1.36 -26.74 -2.49
N ILE A 355 0.99 -25.77 -1.67
CA ILE A 355 -0.22 -25.79 -0.81
C ILE A 355 -1.22 -24.81 -1.41
N ASN A 356 -2.41 -25.29 -1.75
CA ASN A 356 -3.49 -24.52 -2.33
C ASN A 356 -4.59 -24.32 -1.29
N ILE A 357 -5.04 -23.08 -1.10
CA ILE A 357 -6.13 -22.70 -0.22
C ILE A 357 -7.20 -22.01 -1.06
N GLY A 358 -8.33 -22.66 -1.30
CA GLY A 358 -9.44 -22.10 -2.06
C GLY A 358 -9.19 -21.92 -3.56
N VAL A 359 -8.08 -22.45 -4.10
CA VAL A 359 -7.81 -22.49 -5.56
C VAL A 359 -8.86 -23.36 -6.25
N THR A 360 -9.16 -24.50 -5.64
CA THR A 360 -10.41 -25.21 -5.87
C THR A 360 -11.40 -24.78 -4.79
N ALA A 361 -12.61 -24.44 -5.19
CA ALA A 361 -13.62 -23.91 -4.27
C ALA A 361 -13.87 -24.91 -3.12
N ASN A 362 -13.85 -24.40 -1.88
CA ASN A 362 -14.06 -25.16 -0.65
C ASN A 362 -13.01 -26.24 -0.33
N THR A 363 -11.80 -26.17 -0.88
CA THR A 363 -10.74 -27.14 -0.59
C THR A 363 -9.45 -26.51 -0.10
N ILE A 364 -8.73 -27.28 0.71
CA ILE A 364 -7.30 -27.12 0.96
C ILE A 364 -6.64 -28.38 0.39
N ASP A 365 -5.77 -28.22 -0.60
CA ASP A 365 -5.08 -29.32 -1.26
C ASP A 365 -3.57 -29.06 -1.32
N ALA A 366 -2.78 -30.12 -1.43
CA ALA A 366 -1.33 -30.02 -1.59
C ALA A 366 -0.85 -30.98 -2.67
N GLY A 367 0.18 -30.58 -3.41
CA GLY A 367 0.82 -31.45 -4.41
C GLY A 367 1.58 -32.64 -3.81
N GLY A 368 1.88 -32.56 -2.50
CA GLY A 368 2.52 -33.61 -1.71
C GLY A 368 1.78 -33.88 -0.39
N ALA A 369 2.46 -34.48 0.58
CA ALA A 369 1.87 -34.72 1.89
C ALA A 369 1.61 -33.39 2.63
N LEU A 370 0.36 -33.15 3.02
CA LEU A 370 -0.02 -32.01 3.86
C LEU A 370 0.09 -32.40 5.34
N THR A 371 0.92 -31.67 6.09
CA THR A 371 0.99 -31.79 7.56
C THR A 371 0.43 -30.52 8.18
N VAL A 372 -0.60 -30.67 9.02
CA VAL A 372 -1.18 -29.56 9.81
C VAL A 372 -0.72 -29.73 11.26
N GLN A 373 0.06 -28.78 11.78
CA GLN A 373 0.61 -28.83 13.12
C GLN A 373 0.25 -27.55 13.90
N SER A 374 -0.24 -27.71 15.14
CA SER A 374 -0.30 -26.62 16.11
C SER A 374 1.05 -26.52 16.82
N GLY A 375 1.77 -25.41 16.62
CA GLY A 375 3.12 -25.21 17.16
C GLY A 375 3.20 -24.80 18.64
N GLY A 376 2.06 -24.66 19.33
CA GLY A 376 1.97 -24.21 20.72
C GLY A 376 0.97 -25.01 21.56
N SER A 377 0.48 -24.43 22.66
CA SER A 377 -0.56 -25.03 23.52
C SER A 377 -1.99 -24.92 22.95
N GLY A 378 -2.12 -24.70 21.64
CA GLY A 378 -3.41 -24.53 20.97
C GLY A 378 -3.89 -25.83 20.35
N ASP A 379 -5.21 -25.98 20.22
CA ASP A 379 -5.83 -27.14 19.59
C ASP A 379 -6.03 -26.94 18.09
N LEU A 380 -6.02 -28.04 17.32
CA LEU A 380 -6.52 -28.05 15.93
C LEU A 380 -8.04 -28.25 15.99
N THR A 381 -8.81 -27.20 15.69
CA THR A 381 -10.26 -27.30 15.57
C THR A 381 -10.65 -27.45 14.10
N LEU A 382 -11.33 -28.55 13.76
CA LEU A 382 -11.98 -28.77 12.48
C LEU A 382 -13.51 -28.75 12.73
N ASP A 383 -14.18 -27.66 12.37
CA ASP A 383 -15.63 -27.49 12.55
C ASP A 383 -16.34 -27.48 11.19
N GLY A 384 -17.16 -28.49 10.94
CA GLY A 384 -17.96 -28.63 9.72
C GLY A 384 -19.23 -27.79 9.71
N ASN A 385 -19.44 -26.85 10.64
CA ASN A 385 -20.65 -26.04 10.81
C ASN A 385 -21.94 -26.88 10.71
N GLY A 386 -22.04 -27.91 11.57
CA GLY A 386 -23.17 -28.84 11.62
C GLY A 386 -23.11 -30.01 10.63
N GLY A 387 -22.01 -30.16 9.88
CA GLY A 387 -21.72 -31.30 9.02
C GLY A 387 -20.94 -32.44 9.70
N GLU A 388 -20.76 -33.53 8.95
CA GLU A 388 -20.04 -34.74 9.35
C GLU A 388 -18.53 -34.57 9.15
N LEU A 389 -17.70 -35.09 10.07
CA LEU A 389 -16.25 -35.20 9.88
C LEU A 389 -15.92 -36.56 9.28
N TYR A 390 -15.44 -36.54 8.03
CA TYR A 390 -14.96 -37.72 7.32
C TYR A 390 -13.43 -37.75 7.30
N LEU A 391 -12.87 -38.88 7.74
CA LEU A 391 -11.48 -39.22 7.44
C LEU A 391 -11.50 -40.28 6.35
N ASP A 392 -11.15 -39.88 5.14
CA ASP A 392 -11.13 -40.77 3.98
C ASP A 392 -9.72 -40.84 3.39
N ASP A 393 -9.34 -42.03 2.96
CA ASP A 393 -8.20 -42.23 2.06
C ASP A 393 -8.75 -42.77 0.75
N ILE A 394 -8.88 -41.86 -0.23
CA ILE A 394 -9.43 -42.15 -1.55
C ILE A 394 -8.64 -43.24 -2.30
N ASN A 395 -7.42 -43.58 -1.84
CA ASN A 395 -6.58 -44.64 -2.42
C ASN A 395 -6.87 -46.04 -1.88
N PHE A 396 -7.82 -46.23 -0.95
CA PHE A 396 -8.27 -47.57 -0.51
C PHE A 396 -9.11 -48.26 -1.60
N THR A 397 -8.43 -48.67 -2.67
CA THR A 397 -9.03 -49.38 -3.79
C THR A 397 -8.87 -50.89 -3.59
N ASN A 398 -9.82 -51.53 -2.88
CA ASN A 398 -10.28 -52.92 -3.11
C ASN A 398 -10.20 -53.97 -1.98
N GLU A 399 -9.85 -53.67 -0.72
CA GLU A 399 -9.76 -54.75 0.30
C GLU A 399 -10.43 -54.53 1.67
N ALA A 400 -10.99 -53.35 1.95
CA ALA A 400 -11.72 -53.12 3.20
C ALA A 400 -13.24 -53.25 3.00
N THR A 401 -13.91 -54.07 3.81
CA THR A 401 -15.39 -54.18 3.89
C THR A 401 -16.08 -52.94 4.49
N TRP A 402 -15.30 -51.92 4.83
CA TRP A 402 -15.76 -50.63 5.33
C TRP A 402 -15.94 -49.74 4.10
N SER A 403 -17.19 -49.39 3.80
CA SER A 403 -17.66 -48.88 2.52
C SER A 403 -16.91 -47.64 2.00
N GLN A 404 -16.98 -47.46 0.67
CA GLN A 404 -16.41 -46.43 -0.22
C GLN A 404 -16.75 -44.94 0.10
N ALA A 405 -16.88 -44.57 1.37
CA ALA A 405 -17.29 -43.23 1.82
C ALA A 405 -16.48 -42.74 3.04
N GLY A 406 -15.25 -43.22 3.20
CA GLY A 406 -14.39 -42.89 4.34
C GLY A 406 -14.82 -43.49 5.68
N VAL A 407 -13.98 -43.31 6.70
CA VAL A 407 -14.32 -43.56 8.10
C VAL A 407 -15.06 -42.32 8.61
N LYS A 408 -16.38 -42.46 8.77
CA LYS A 408 -17.20 -41.47 9.43
C LYS A 408 -16.82 -41.42 10.90
N VAL A 409 -16.23 -40.31 11.34
CA VAL A 409 -15.74 -40.17 12.71
C VAL A 409 -16.85 -39.71 13.64
N THR A 410 -17.81 -38.93 13.13
CA THR A 410 -18.99 -38.45 13.87
C THR A 410 -20.16 -38.12 12.96
N GLU A 411 -21.38 -38.32 13.45
CA GLU A 411 -22.64 -37.79 12.87
C GLU A 411 -22.99 -36.39 13.36
N THR A 412 -22.62 -36.07 14.59
CA THR A 412 -22.93 -34.77 15.22
C THR A 412 -21.80 -34.35 16.17
N THR A 413 -21.76 -33.05 16.50
CA THR A 413 -20.81 -32.51 17.49
C THR A 413 -21.03 -33.05 18.91
N THR A 414 -22.22 -33.60 19.19
CA THR A 414 -22.58 -34.24 20.46
C THR A 414 -21.74 -35.50 20.71
N GLU A 415 -21.43 -36.27 19.66
CA GLU A 415 -20.64 -37.51 19.78
C GLU A 415 -19.20 -37.25 20.24
N ILE A 416 -18.62 -36.09 19.90
CA ILE A 416 -17.27 -35.68 20.33
C ILE A 416 -17.27 -35.21 21.79
N THR A 417 -18.30 -34.48 22.20
CA THR A 417 -18.30 -33.71 23.45
C THR A 417 -18.94 -34.47 24.62
N THR A 418 -19.88 -35.37 24.34
CA THR A 418 -20.66 -36.09 25.36
C THR A 418 -20.51 -37.60 25.30
N TYR A 419 -19.76 -38.11 24.32
CA TYR A 419 -19.55 -39.55 24.09
C TYR A 419 -20.82 -40.38 23.81
N GLU A 420 -21.97 -39.74 23.57
CA GLU A 420 -23.25 -40.38 23.27
C GLU A 420 -23.43 -40.51 21.75
N SER A 421 -23.73 -41.72 21.26
CA SER A 421 -24.17 -41.91 19.88
C SER A 421 -25.62 -41.47 19.69
N ASN A 422 -25.97 -41.04 18.47
CA ASN A 422 -27.36 -40.76 18.09
C ASN A 422 -28.28 -41.99 18.15
N PHE A 423 -27.74 -43.21 18.31
CA PHE A 423 -28.50 -44.46 18.29
C PHE A 423 -29.06 -44.89 19.67
N GLY A 424 -28.98 -44.03 20.69
CA GLY A 424 -29.72 -44.26 21.94
C GLY A 424 -29.34 -45.57 22.63
N GLY A 425 -28.10 -45.67 23.09
CA GLY A 425 -27.61 -46.80 23.89
C GLY A 425 -26.24 -47.34 23.48
N GLU A 426 -25.69 -46.92 22.34
CA GLU A 426 -24.38 -47.34 21.86
C GLU A 426 -23.28 -46.33 22.22
N VAL A 427 -22.10 -46.85 22.54
CA VAL A 427 -20.91 -46.11 22.98
C VAL A 427 -20.22 -45.52 21.74
N SER A 428 -19.95 -44.20 21.71
CA SER A 428 -19.18 -43.61 20.60
C SER A 428 -17.79 -44.26 20.47
N LEU A 429 -17.24 -44.30 19.25
CA LEU A 429 -15.91 -44.89 19.00
C LEU A 429 -14.82 -44.28 19.91
N PHE A 430 -14.89 -42.98 20.15
CA PHE A 430 -13.95 -42.30 21.05
C PHE A 430 -14.10 -42.74 22.50
N ASN A 431 -15.33 -42.99 22.98
CA ASN A 431 -15.56 -43.56 24.30
C ASN A 431 -15.07 -45.01 24.37
N ALA A 432 -15.27 -45.80 23.31
CA ALA A 432 -14.76 -47.17 23.25
C ALA A 432 -13.22 -47.22 23.28
N ILE A 433 -12.54 -46.32 22.55
CA ILE A 433 -11.08 -46.18 22.57
C ILE A 433 -10.59 -45.72 23.95
N ASN A 434 -11.27 -44.74 24.56
CA ASN A 434 -10.90 -44.24 25.88
C ASN A 434 -11.12 -45.31 26.97
N GLN A 435 -12.21 -46.08 26.90
CA GLN A 435 -12.45 -47.23 27.78
C GLN A 435 -11.43 -48.35 27.56
N ALA A 436 -11.04 -48.63 26.31
CA ALA A 436 -10.00 -49.61 26.00
C ALA A 436 -8.62 -49.18 26.52
N TYR A 437 -8.31 -47.88 26.44
CA TYR A 437 -7.11 -47.30 27.04
C TYR A 437 -7.13 -47.36 28.57
N SER A 438 -8.28 -47.07 29.18
CA SER A 438 -8.47 -47.04 30.64
C SER A 438 -8.50 -48.43 31.29
N ARG A 439 -8.95 -49.48 30.58
CA ARG A 439 -9.00 -50.88 31.06
C ARG A 439 -7.65 -51.61 31.16
N SER A 440 -6.52 -50.89 31.16
CA SER A 440 -5.18 -51.50 31.01
C SER A 440 -4.51 -51.97 32.32
N GLY A 441 -5.18 -51.91 33.47
CA GLY A 441 -4.64 -52.44 34.74
C GLY A 441 -5.00 -53.91 35.02
N ARG A 442 -4.36 -54.88 34.36
CA ARG A 442 -4.52 -56.31 34.74
C ARG A 442 -3.38 -56.74 35.66
N VAL A 443 -3.71 -57.23 36.85
CA VAL A 443 -2.72 -57.85 37.74
C VAL A 443 -2.85 -59.36 37.63
N LYS A 444 -1.80 -60.00 37.09
CA LYS A 444 -1.74 -61.45 36.94
C LYS A 444 -0.73 -62.03 37.93
N GLY A 445 -1.12 -63.08 38.64
CA GLY A 445 -0.21 -63.85 39.48
C GLY A 445 -0.47 -65.35 39.39
N TYR A 446 0.53 -66.12 39.77
CA TYR A 446 0.51 -67.57 39.76
C TYR A 446 0.85 -68.08 41.15
N ALA A 447 0.42 -69.29 41.50
CA ALA A 447 0.87 -69.95 42.71
C ALA A 447 0.81 -71.46 42.53
N ILE A 448 1.68 -72.20 43.22
CA ILE A 448 1.69 -73.65 43.26
C ILE A 448 1.19 -74.10 44.63
N VAL A 449 0.26 -75.05 44.64
CA VAL A 449 -0.26 -75.63 45.89
C VAL A 449 0.85 -76.44 46.57
N THR A 450 1.21 -76.09 47.81
CA THR A 450 2.35 -76.66 48.54
C THR A 450 1.97 -77.85 49.43
N ALA A 451 0.70 -77.95 49.85
CA ALA A 451 0.13 -79.04 50.64
C ALA A 451 -1.30 -79.38 50.16
N ASP A 452 -1.75 -80.62 50.33
CA ASP A 452 -3.11 -81.00 49.93
C ASP A 452 -4.15 -80.19 50.73
N VAL A 453 -5.11 -79.60 50.04
CA VAL A 453 -6.15 -78.72 50.62
C VAL A 453 -7.50 -79.39 50.43
N ALA A 454 -8.28 -79.53 51.52
CA ALA A 454 -9.63 -80.04 51.42
C ALA A 454 -10.56 -79.04 50.71
N ALA A 455 -11.69 -79.52 50.21
CA ALA A 455 -12.75 -78.64 49.71
C ALA A 455 -13.14 -77.57 50.76
N ASP A 456 -13.57 -76.42 50.28
CA ASP A 456 -14.08 -75.28 51.04
C ASP A 456 -13.10 -74.67 52.06
N THR A 457 -11.81 -74.99 51.93
CA THR A 457 -10.73 -74.50 52.79
C THR A 457 -10.00 -73.34 52.12
N ASP A 458 -9.60 -72.33 52.90
CA ASP A 458 -8.87 -71.16 52.40
C ASP A 458 -7.54 -71.56 51.75
N VAL A 459 -7.22 -70.94 50.62
CA VAL A 459 -6.02 -71.16 49.82
C VAL A 459 -5.25 -69.85 49.69
N ALA A 460 -4.06 -69.77 50.30
CA ALA A 460 -3.18 -68.59 50.33
C ALA A 460 -1.77 -68.98 50.84
N ASN A 461 -0.74 -68.15 50.60
CA ASN A 461 0.59 -68.35 51.20
C ASN A 461 0.62 -67.76 52.62
N THR A 462 0.44 -66.45 52.76
CA THR A 462 0.75 -65.72 54.00
C THR A 462 -0.17 -66.07 55.19
N THR A 463 -1.35 -66.66 54.94
CA THR A 463 -2.34 -66.98 55.99
C THR A 463 -2.73 -68.47 56.05
N ALA A 464 -2.96 -69.13 54.91
CA ALA A 464 -3.34 -70.54 54.88
C ALA A 464 -2.12 -71.48 54.76
N GLY A 465 -0.96 -70.98 54.30
CA GLY A 465 0.29 -71.73 54.22
C GLY A 465 0.29 -72.88 53.22
N ASN A 466 -0.66 -72.90 52.28
CA ASN A 466 -0.85 -73.99 51.31
C ASN A 466 -0.56 -73.57 49.86
N LEU A 467 -0.07 -72.35 49.64
CA LEU A 467 0.53 -71.88 48.39
C LEU A 467 2.01 -71.52 48.60
N ASP A 468 2.80 -71.48 47.51
CA ASP A 468 4.19 -71.02 47.52
C ASP A 468 4.33 -69.48 47.46
N GLN A 469 3.32 -68.79 46.93
CA GLN A 469 3.18 -67.33 46.95
C GLN A 469 1.70 -66.92 47.00
N ASP A 470 1.44 -65.68 47.43
CA ASP A 470 0.08 -65.13 47.42
C ASP A 470 -0.35 -64.83 45.98
N LEU A 471 -1.65 -64.99 45.71
CA LEU A 471 -2.26 -64.54 44.47
C LEU A 471 -2.54 -63.02 44.56
N PRO A 472 -2.77 -62.33 43.42
CA PRO A 472 -3.05 -60.89 43.40
C PRO A 472 -4.13 -60.42 44.40
N ASP A 473 -4.00 -59.19 44.89
CA ASP A 473 -5.05 -58.54 45.68
C ASP A 473 -6.29 -58.30 44.82
N TYR A 474 -7.45 -58.79 45.26
CA TYR A 474 -8.74 -58.55 44.62
C TYR A 474 -9.74 -57.84 45.56
N SER A 475 -9.28 -57.24 46.66
CA SER A 475 -10.13 -56.53 47.62
C SER A 475 -10.78 -55.25 47.06
N GLY A 476 -10.24 -54.71 45.97
CA GLY A 476 -10.70 -53.48 45.33
C GLY A 476 -11.58 -53.67 44.09
N VAL A 477 -11.90 -54.90 43.70
CA VAL A 477 -12.81 -55.14 42.56
C VAL A 477 -14.27 -55.00 42.98
N ASP A 478 -15.14 -54.64 42.03
CA ASP A 478 -16.58 -54.45 42.30
C ASP A 478 -17.27 -55.80 42.53
N THR A 479 -16.94 -56.82 41.73
CA THR A 479 -17.46 -58.18 41.89
C THR A 479 -16.40 -59.24 41.63
N PHE A 480 -16.25 -60.22 42.52
CA PHE A 480 -15.35 -61.36 42.28
C PHE A 480 -15.75 -62.20 41.05
N VAL A 481 -17.05 -62.21 40.71
CA VAL A 481 -17.60 -63.02 39.63
C VAL A 481 -17.17 -62.49 38.27
N ASP A 482 -17.22 -61.18 38.06
CA ASP A 482 -16.95 -60.58 36.75
C ASP A 482 -15.51 -60.04 36.63
N ASP A 483 -14.86 -59.71 37.75
CA ASP A 483 -13.58 -58.99 37.76
C ASP A 483 -12.37 -59.85 38.17
N VAL A 484 -12.55 -61.16 38.35
CA VAL A 484 -11.47 -62.10 38.65
C VAL A 484 -11.58 -63.32 37.74
N ASP A 485 -10.49 -63.75 37.11
CA ASP A 485 -10.41 -65.06 36.45
C ASP A 485 -9.45 -65.96 37.22
N VAL A 486 -9.90 -67.16 37.59
CA VAL A 486 -9.06 -68.17 38.22
C VAL A 486 -8.90 -69.37 37.30
N TYR A 487 -7.66 -69.75 37.05
CA TYR A 487 -7.31 -70.95 36.30
C TYR A 487 -6.64 -71.96 37.23
N LEU A 488 -7.04 -73.22 37.12
CA LEU A 488 -6.39 -74.35 37.78
C LEU A 488 -5.78 -75.25 36.71
N ASN A 489 -4.46 -75.45 36.77
CA ASN A 489 -3.69 -76.23 35.79
C ASN A 489 -3.93 -75.79 34.32
N GLY A 490 -4.25 -74.52 34.11
CA GLY A 490 -4.54 -73.93 32.80
C GLY A 490 -5.99 -73.99 32.36
N GLU A 491 -6.89 -74.60 33.13
CA GLU A 491 -8.33 -74.62 32.88
C GLU A 491 -9.02 -73.50 33.66
N LEU A 492 -9.84 -72.68 32.97
CA LEU A 492 -10.62 -71.62 33.59
C LEU A 492 -11.72 -72.22 34.46
N LEU A 493 -11.77 -71.80 35.72
CA LEU A 493 -12.80 -72.20 36.66
C LEU A 493 -13.98 -71.24 36.64
N ARG A 494 -15.15 -71.72 37.04
CA ARG A 494 -16.34 -70.88 37.20
C ARG A 494 -16.32 -70.20 38.58
N ASN A 495 -16.25 -68.87 38.61
CA ASN A 495 -16.28 -68.09 39.85
C ASN A 495 -17.69 -67.97 40.43
N GLY A 496 -17.83 -68.17 41.73
CA GLY A 496 -19.03 -67.91 42.53
C GLY A 496 -18.79 -66.85 43.59
N ALA A 497 -19.86 -66.24 44.09
CA ALA A 497 -19.78 -65.28 45.19
C ALA A 497 -19.54 -65.95 46.56
N ASP A 498 -20.01 -67.19 46.72
CA ASP A 498 -19.86 -68.00 47.94
C ASP A 498 -19.98 -69.51 47.65
N ALA A 499 -19.82 -70.32 48.71
CA ALA A 499 -19.90 -71.78 48.67
C ALA A 499 -21.33 -72.34 48.49
N ALA A 500 -22.38 -71.51 48.50
CA ALA A 500 -23.77 -71.98 48.47
C ALA A 500 -24.33 -72.08 47.03
N ALA A 501 -23.56 -71.65 46.03
CA ALA A 501 -24.06 -71.41 44.69
C ALA A 501 -23.59 -72.41 43.61
N ASN A 502 -22.92 -73.52 43.97
CA ASN A 502 -22.39 -74.54 43.04
C ASN A 502 -21.44 -73.94 41.97
N HIS A 503 -20.35 -73.32 42.42
CA HIS A 503 -19.29 -72.73 41.59
C HIS A 503 -17.92 -73.32 41.94
N ASP A 504 -17.08 -73.54 40.93
CA ASP A 504 -15.79 -74.23 41.10
C ASP A 504 -14.84 -73.53 42.10
N VAL A 505 -14.89 -72.19 42.14
CA VAL A 505 -14.03 -71.35 42.99
C VAL A 505 -14.81 -70.12 43.47
N TYR A 506 -14.53 -69.67 44.69
CA TYR A 506 -15.18 -68.51 45.29
C TYR A 506 -14.23 -67.78 46.25
N PRO A 507 -14.54 -66.53 46.67
CA PRO A 507 -13.67 -65.74 47.52
C PRO A 507 -13.28 -66.44 48.81
N GLY A 508 -12.00 -66.37 49.14
CA GLY A 508 -11.50 -66.75 50.45
C GLY A 508 -11.80 -65.69 51.51
N THR A 509 -11.42 -66.00 52.74
CA THR A 509 -11.72 -65.16 53.92
C THR A 509 -10.99 -63.80 53.88
N THR A 510 -9.88 -63.67 53.14
CA THR A 510 -9.08 -62.42 53.06
C THR A 510 -8.67 -62.09 51.62
N PRO A 511 -9.48 -61.27 50.91
CA PRO A 511 -9.21 -60.88 49.52
C PRO A 511 -7.88 -60.16 49.25
N SER A 512 -7.37 -59.43 50.25
CA SER A 512 -6.15 -58.62 50.11
C SER A 512 -4.85 -59.42 49.93
N VAL A 513 -4.91 -60.73 50.13
CA VAL A 513 -3.78 -61.67 49.89
C VAL A 513 -4.11 -62.70 48.80
N GLY A 514 -5.12 -62.43 47.98
CA GLY A 514 -5.55 -63.33 46.90
C GLY A 514 -6.09 -64.66 47.38
N MET A 515 -6.71 -64.70 48.57
CA MET A 515 -7.19 -65.94 49.17
C MET A 515 -8.39 -66.51 48.42
N LEU A 516 -8.39 -67.80 48.09
CA LEU A 516 -9.49 -68.46 47.37
C LEU A 516 -10.02 -69.66 48.15
N LYS A 517 -11.23 -70.13 47.79
CA LYS A 517 -11.77 -71.43 48.21
C LYS A 517 -12.31 -72.17 46.99
N PHE A 518 -12.26 -73.50 47.04
CA PHE A 518 -12.66 -74.37 45.94
C PHE A 518 -13.64 -75.41 46.46
N GLU A 519 -14.69 -75.71 45.70
CA GLU A 519 -15.69 -76.73 46.08
C GLU A 519 -15.13 -78.17 46.07
N PHE A 520 -13.88 -78.33 45.61
CA PHE A 520 -13.17 -79.59 45.55
C PHE A 520 -11.77 -79.47 46.16
N ALA A 521 -11.19 -80.62 46.49
CA ALA A 521 -9.86 -80.67 47.09
C ALA A 521 -8.76 -80.35 46.06
N LEU A 522 -7.75 -79.57 46.48
CA LEU A 522 -6.55 -79.29 45.70
C LEU A 522 -5.38 -80.18 46.14
N LYS A 523 -4.51 -80.51 45.20
CA LYS A 523 -3.37 -81.40 45.40
C LYS A 523 -2.06 -80.62 45.49
N GLY A 524 -1.44 -80.64 46.65
CA GLY A 524 -0.10 -80.07 46.89
C GLY A 524 1.01 -81.10 47.04
N SER A 525 0.68 -82.40 47.05
CA SER A 525 1.63 -83.51 47.20
C SER A 525 1.84 -84.32 45.89
N GLY A 526 3.03 -84.92 45.73
CA GLY A 526 3.36 -85.76 44.56
C GLY A 526 3.97 -85.01 43.37
N ALA A 527 4.17 -85.72 42.24
CA ALA A 527 4.89 -85.22 41.07
C ALA A 527 4.11 -84.22 40.19
N LYS A 528 2.81 -84.04 40.46
CA LYS A 528 1.91 -83.10 39.77
C LYS A 528 1.11 -82.36 40.82
N LYS A 529 1.67 -81.25 41.30
CA LYS A 529 0.98 -80.31 42.19
C LYS A 529 0.09 -79.42 41.35
N ASP A 530 -1.03 -79.01 41.93
CA ASP A 530 -1.94 -78.07 41.31
C ASP A 530 -1.32 -76.68 41.21
N GLN A 531 -1.55 -76.02 40.09
CA GLN A 531 -1.08 -74.67 39.80
C GLN A 531 -2.25 -73.74 39.60
N LEU A 532 -2.25 -72.64 40.33
CA LEU A 532 -3.24 -71.58 40.23
C LEU A 532 -2.67 -70.43 39.42
N CYS A 533 -3.53 -69.81 38.61
CA CYS A 533 -3.29 -68.52 37.99
C CYS A 533 -4.52 -67.67 38.26
N MET A 534 -4.31 -66.47 38.79
CA MET A 534 -5.38 -65.51 39.00
C MET A 534 -5.09 -64.22 38.24
N ILE A 535 -6.10 -63.73 37.53
CA ILE A 535 -6.08 -62.44 36.84
C ILE A 535 -7.13 -61.57 37.52
N VAL A 536 -6.71 -60.44 38.04
CA VAL A 536 -7.59 -59.43 38.62
C VAL A 536 -7.70 -58.28 37.63
N TRP A 537 -8.93 -57.94 37.29
CA TRP A 537 -9.27 -56.86 36.38
C TRP A 537 -9.49 -55.61 37.23
N SER A 538 -8.71 -54.55 37.03
CA SER A 538 -8.97 -53.26 37.69
C SER A 538 -10.29 -52.70 37.17
N SER A 539 -11.21 -52.36 38.08
CA SER A 539 -12.40 -51.58 37.76
C SER A 539 -12.05 -50.17 37.26
#